data_AF-A0A285ULT6-F1
#
_entry.id   AF-A0A285ULT6-F1
#
_cell.length_a   1.000
_cell.length_b   1.000
_cell.length_c   1.000
_cell.angle_alpha   90.00
_cell.angle_beta   90.00
_cell.angle_gamma   90.00
#
_symmetry.space_group_name_H-M   'P 1'
#
loop_
_entity.id
_entity.type
_entity.pdbx_description
1 polymer ?
#
loop_
_entity_poly.entity_id
_entity_poly.type
_entity_poly.pdbx_seq_one_letter_code
_entity_poly.pdbx_strand_id
1 'polypeptide(L)'
;MYILLFVLFAGLILKSFHTHYISKTKRYFSFDDRRYTGEDDFLKISELNIKQLERVFLYLMLVTYLLALVIFIFTGSEVAIWVLATVLAWQFVLSALVDLKLYSAFHDKGHLFMVVIWIVLIVVLYYGLSRIDIVL
;
A
#
# COMPACT_ATOMS: atom_id res chain seq x y z
N MET A 1 10.07 21.48 6.35
CA MET A 1 9.18 20.67 7.23
C MET A 1 8.80 19.32 6.62
N TYR A 2 8.49 19.23 5.32
CA TYR A 2 8.02 17.99 4.67
C TYR A 2 9.05 16.88 4.43
N ILE A 3 10.35 17.15 4.63
CA ILE A 3 11.43 16.16 4.42
C ILE A 3 11.19 14.89 5.25
N LEU A 4 10.67 15.03 6.48
CA LEU A 4 10.34 13.89 7.33
C LEU A 4 9.28 12.97 6.71
N LEU A 5 8.30 13.52 5.98
CA LEU A 5 7.31 12.70 5.26
C LEU A 5 7.99 11.88 4.17
N PHE A 6 8.88 12.49 3.37
CA PHE A 6 9.62 11.76 2.34
C PHE A 6 10.47 10.63 2.94
N VAL A 7 11.16 10.88 4.06
CA VAL A 7 11.94 9.85 4.76
C VAL A 7 11.04 8.70 5.27
N LEU A 8 9.88 9.02 5.84
CA LEU A 8 8.93 8.00 6.30
C LEU A 8 8.41 7.13 5.15
N PHE A 9 8.06 7.74 4.02
CA PHE A 9 7.58 7.02 2.84
C PHE A 9 8.69 6.22 2.16
N ALA A 10 9.93 6.72 2.15
CA ALA A 10 11.09 5.94 1.72
C ALA A 10 11.28 4.70 2.60
N GLY A 11 11.17 4.85 3.92
CA GLY A 11 11.21 3.75 4.87
C GLY A 11 10.09 2.72 4.64
N LEU A 12 8.87 3.18 4.33
CA LEU A 12 7.75 2.31 3.99
C LEU A 12 8.02 1.51 2.72
N ILE A 13 8.48 2.15 1.65
CA ILE A 13 8.81 1.48 0.39
C ILE A 13 9.94 0.48 0.59
N LEU A 14 11.02 0.87 1.28
CA LEU A 14 12.14 -0.02 1.59
C LEU A 14 11.71 -1.23 2.41
N LYS A 15 10.86 -1.03 3.41
CA LYS A 15 10.28 -2.12 4.21
C LYS A 15 9.48 -3.07 3.31
N SER A 16 8.62 -2.54 2.44
CA SER A 16 7.82 -3.36 1.51
C SER A 16 8.71 -4.13 0.52
N PHE A 17 9.77 -3.51 0.00
CA PHE A 17 10.78 -4.18 -0.84
C PHE A 17 11.48 -5.31 -0.12
N HIS A 18 11.96 -5.04 1.10
CA HIS A 18 12.61 -6.05 1.92
C HIS A 18 11.67 -7.22 2.20
N THR A 19 10.40 -6.95 2.55
CA THR A 19 9.41 -8.00 2.77
C THR A 19 9.13 -8.81 1.50
N HIS A 20 8.96 -8.17 0.34
CA HIS A 20 8.59 -8.86 -0.89
C HIS A 20 9.73 -9.71 -1.49
N TYR A 21 10.98 -9.22 -1.43
CA TYR A 21 12.11 -9.84 -2.13
C TYR A 21 13.09 -10.58 -1.22
N ILE A 22 13.27 -10.14 0.03
CA ILE A 22 14.37 -10.59 0.90
C ILE A 22 13.86 -11.44 2.07
N SER A 23 12.69 -11.11 2.62
CA SER A 23 12.16 -11.77 3.80
C SER A 23 11.88 -13.25 3.56
N LYS A 24 12.46 -14.09 4.42
CA LYS A 24 12.15 -15.53 4.47
C LYS A 24 10.96 -15.86 5.38
N THR A 25 10.55 -14.91 6.22
CA THR A 25 9.54 -15.11 7.28
C THR A 25 8.15 -14.62 6.90
N LYS A 26 8.06 -13.65 5.98
CA LYS A 26 6.80 -13.11 5.45
C LYS A 26 6.89 -13.09 3.94
N ARG A 27 5.94 -13.73 3.25
CA ARG A 27 5.93 -13.80 1.77
C ARG A 27 5.20 -12.61 1.15
N TYR A 28 4.27 -12.01 1.89
CA TYR A 28 3.46 -10.88 1.48
C TYR A 28 3.61 -9.72 2.46
N PHE A 29 3.63 -8.49 1.94
CA PHE A 29 3.62 -7.27 2.74
C PHE A 29 2.21 -6.68 2.89
N SER A 30 1.29 -7.10 2.03
CA SER A 30 -0.11 -6.66 2.00
C SER A 30 -1.00 -7.37 3.02
N PHE A 31 -0.66 -8.59 3.45
CA PHE A 31 -1.43 -9.34 4.45
C PHE A 31 -0.56 -10.29 5.28
N ASP A 32 -1.08 -10.77 6.41
CA ASP A 32 -0.35 -11.67 7.33
C ASP A 32 -0.69 -13.15 7.06
N ASP A 33 0.30 -13.88 6.55
CA ASP A 33 0.22 -15.31 6.21
C ASP A 33 -0.13 -16.20 7.40
N ARG A 34 0.12 -15.74 8.63
CA ARG A 34 0.00 -16.54 9.86
C ARG A 34 -1.42 -17.04 10.16
N ARG A 35 -2.44 -16.47 9.51
CA ARG A 35 -3.83 -16.95 9.63
C ARG A 35 -4.10 -18.22 8.81
N TYR A 36 -3.24 -18.54 7.87
CA TYR A 36 -3.39 -19.66 6.94
C TYR A 36 -2.28 -20.67 7.21
N THR A 37 -2.63 -21.79 7.85
CA THR A 37 -1.65 -22.81 8.25
C THR A 37 -1.82 -24.13 7.51
N GLY A 38 -2.93 -24.34 6.80
CA GLY A 38 -3.18 -25.56 6.02
C GLY A 38 -2.49 -25.54 4.66
N GLU A 39 -2.02 -26.70 4.18
CA GLU A 39 -1.43 -26.86 2.84
C GLU A 39 -2.42 -26.43 1.73
N ASP A 40 -3.70 -26.76 1.89
CA ASP A 40 -4.77 -26.36 0.97
C ASP A 40 -4.97 -24.84 0.91
N ASP A 41 -4.76 -24.14 2.03
CA ASP A 41 -4.87 -22.68 2.09
C ASP A 41 -3.72 -22.02 1.33
N PHE A 42 -2.51 -22.55 1.48
CA PHE A 42 -1.34 -22.07 0.74
C PHE A 42 -1.49 -22.28 -0.76
N LEU A 43 -2.07 -23.40 -1.20
CA LEU A 43 -2.34 -23.67 -2.60
C LEU A 43 -3.32 -22.63 -3.16
N LYS A 44 -4.47 -22.43 -2.51
CA LYS A 44 -5.46 -21.41 -2.89
C LYS A 44 -4.86 -20.00 -2.97
N ILE A 45 -4.06 -19.62 -1.97
CA ILE A 45 -3.39 -18.31 -1.94
C ILE A 45 -2.40 -18.16 -3.10
N SER A 46 -1.67 -19.22 -3.45
CA SER A 46 -0.73 -19.19 -4.57
C SER A 46 -1.42 -18.95 -5.91
N GLU A 47 -2.62 -19.53 -6.11
CA GLU A 47 -3.43 -19.36 -7.32
C GLU A 47 -3.97 -17.93 -7.47
N LEU A 48 -4.13 -17.19 -6.37
CA LEU A 48 -4.59 -15.79 -6.39
C LEU A 48 -3.58 -14.81 -6.99
N ASN A 49 -2.35 -15.24 -7.29
CA ASN A 49 -1.28 -14.42 -7.88
C ASN A 49 -1.01 -13.12 -7.09
N ILE A 50 -1.16 -13.15 -5.75
CA ILE A 50 -0.98 -11.97 -4.90
C ILE A 50 0.45 -11.42 -5.01
N LYS A 51 1.44 -12.29 -5.19
CA LYS A 51 2.84 -11.89 -5.35
C LYS A 51 3.06 -11.00 -6.59
N GLN A 52 2.39 -11.31 -7.69
CA GLN A 52 2.49 -10.50 -8.90
C GLN A 52 1.80 -9.15 -8.71
N LEU A 53 0.65 -9.13 -8.01
CA LEU A 53 -0.08 -7.91 -7.69
C LEU A 53 0.76 -6.98 -6.79
N GLU A 54 1.32 -7.52 -5.72
CA GLU A 54 2.23 -6.81 -4.81
C GLU A 54 3.41 -6.18 -5.55
N ARG A 55 4.04 -6.93 -6.46
CA ARG A 55 5.15 -6.43 -7.28
C ARG A 55 4.75 -5.22 -8.11
N VAL A 56 3.59 -5.29 -8.79
CA VAL A 56 3.09 -4.17 -9.60
C VAL A 56 2.89 -2.94 -8.73
N PHE A 57 2.18 -3.09 -7.61
CA PHE A 57 1.92 -1.97 -6.70
C PHE A 57 3.18 -1.41 -6.06
N LEU A 58 4.17 -2.25 -5.79
CA LEU A 58 5.45 -1.84 -5.22
C LEU A 58 6.26 -0.98 -6.19
N TYR A 59 6.30 -1.33 -7.49
CA TYR A 59 6.86 -0.44 -8.51
C TYR A 59 6.03 0.83 -8.68
N LEU A 60 4.71 0.74 -8.60
CA LEU A 60 3.81 1.88 -8.74
C LEU A 60 4.01 2.88 -7.58
N MET A 61 4.11 2.40 -6.35
CA MET A 61 4.48 3.18 -5.16
C MET A 61 5.86 3.83 -5.33
N LEU A 62 6.86 3.09 -5.80
CA LEU A 62 8.21 3.62 -6.01
C LEU A 62 8.22 4.73 -7.06
N VAL A 63 7.61 4.51 -8.22
CA VAL A 63 7.54 5.52 -9.30
C VAL A 63 6.81 6.78 -8.82
N THR A 64 5.69 6.61 -8.12
CA THR A 64 4.91 7.74 -7.57
C THR A 64 5.72 8.51 -6.53
N TYR A 65 6.47 7.81 -5.67
CA TYR A 65 7.36 8.44 -4.69
C TYR A 65 8.49 9.22 -5.36
N LEU A 66 9.15 8.65 -6.35
CA LEU A 66 10.23 9.33 -7.09
C LEU A 66 9.68 10.57 -7.81
N LEU A 67 8.49 10.49 -8.40
CA LEU A 67 7.84 11.62 -9.04
C LEU A 67 7.49 12.73 -8.03
N ALA A 68 6.95 12.38 -6.86
CA ALA A 68 6.71 13.33 -5.78
C ALA A 68 8.01 14.00 -5.32
N LEU A 69 9.09 13.22 -5.19
CA LEU A 69 10.39 13.72 -4.76
C LEU A 69 10.99 14.70 -5.77
N VAL A 70 10.91 14.38 -7.06
CA VAL A 70 11.33 15.28 -8.14
C VAL A 70 10.53 16.58 -8.08
N ILE A 71 9.20 16.53 -7.99
CA ILE A 71 8.37 17.75 -7.89
C ILE A 71 8.81 18.57 -6.68
N PHE A 72 8.99 17.94 -5.51
CA PHE A 72 9.38 18.63 -4.29
C PHE A 72 10.74 19.35 -4.42
N ILE A 73 11.76 18.65 -4.93
CA ILE A 73 13.12 19.20 -5.04
C ILE A 73 13.18 20.36 -6.04
N PHE A 74 12.51 20.24 -7.19
CA PHE A 74 12.65 21.23 -8.28
C PHE A 74 11.65 22.38 -8.20
N THR A 75 10.49 22.20 -7.56
CA THR A 75 9.44 23.23 -7.53
C THR A 75 9.14 23.76 -6.13
N GLY A 76 9.51 23.01 -5.08
CA GLY A 76 9.07 23.32 -3.71
C GLY A 76 7.56 23.25 -3.50
N SER A 77 6.80 22.78 -4.51
CA SER A 77 5.35 22.86 -4.53
C SER A 77 4.68 21.85 -3.60
N GLU A 78 3.59 22.28 -2.97
CA GLU A 78 2.70 21.48 -2.15
C GLU A 78 2.02 20.35 -2.94
N VAL A 79 1.96 20.47 -4.26
CA VAL A 79 1.51 19.40 -5.17
C VAL A 79 2.32 18.12 -4.92
N ALA A 80 3.60 18.24 -4.54
CA ALA A 80 4.41 17.08 -4.17
C ALA A 80 3.81 16.27 -3.00
N ILE A 81 3.14 16.93 -2.05
CA ILE A 81 2.51 16.27 -0.89
C ILE A 81 1.28 15.49 -1.34
N TRP A 82 0.49 16.04 -2.27
CA TRP A 82 -0.64 15.34 -2.88
C TRP A 82 -0.21 14.10 -3.66
N VAL A 83 0.88 14.21 -4.43
CA VAL A 83 1.46 13.06 -5.12
C VAL A 83 2.03 12.06 -4.11
N LEU A 84 2.70 12.51 -3.06
CA LEU A 84 3.25 11.65 -2.01
C LEU A 84 2.14 10.87 -1.27
N ALA A 85 1.02 11.52 -0.93
CA ALA A 85 -0.14 10.88 -0.32
C ALA A 85 -0.69 9.73 -1.19
N THR A 86 -0.58 9.87 -2.51
CA THR A 86 -1.01 8.83 -3.46
C THR A 86 -0.19 7.54 -3.31
N VAL A 87 1.05 7.59 -2.82
CA VAL A 87 1.83 6.38 -2.47
C VAL A 87 1.12 5.57 -1.38
N LEU A 88 0.57 6.24 -0.36
CA LEU A 88 -0.17 5.58 0.72
C LEU A 88 -1.54 5.08 0.21
N ALA A 89 -2.19 5.84 -0.67
CA ALA A 89 -3.41 5.39 -1.32
C ALA A 89 -3.19 4.10 -2.12
N TRP A 90 -2.06 3.96 -2.84
CA TRP A 90 -1.71 2.71 -3.53
C TRP A 90 -1.57 1.54 -2.57
N GLN A 91 -1.00 1.74 -1.38
CA GLN A 91 -0.93 0.71 -0.35
C GLN A 91 -2.33 0.26 0.11
N PHE A 92 -3.27 1.21 0.31
CA PHE A 92 -4.65 0.89 0.68
C PHE A 92 -5.40 0.18 -0.45
N VAL A 93 -5.23 0.62 -1.69
CA VAL A 93 -5.83 -0.05 -2.86
C VAL A 93 -5.30 -1.48 -2.99
N LEU A 94 -3.99 -1.70 -2.85
CA LEU A 94 -3.43 -3.05 -2.85
C LEU A 94 -4.06 -3.92 -1.75
N SER A 95 -4.14 -3.38 -0.54
CA SER A 95 -4.70 -4.11 0.61
C SER A 95 -6.17 -4.49 0.36
N ALA A 96 -6.96 -3.56 -0.18
CA ALA A 96 -8.35 -3.82 -0.59
C ALA A 96 -8.45 -4.91 -1.68
N LEU A 97 -7.59 -4.87 -2.71
CA LEU A 97 -7.60 -5.88 -3.76
C LEU A 97 -7.19 -7.27 -3.24
N VAL A 98 -6.23 -7.32 -2.32
CA VAL A 98 -5.82 -8.57 -1.69
C VAL A 98 -6.93 -9.13 -0.81
N ASP A 99 -7.56 -8.30 0.03
CA ASP A 99 -8.70 -8.74 0.84
C ASP A 99 -9.88 -9.19 -0.03
N LEU A 100 -10.15 -8.54 -1.17
CA LEU A 100 -11.18 -8.99 -2.12
C LEU A 100 -10.84 -10.38 -2.69
N LYS A 101 -9.58 -10.61 -3.05
CA LYS A 101 -9.10 -11.91 -3.53
C LYS A 101 -9.19 -12.99 -2.45
N LEU A 102 -8.80 -12.68 -1.22
CA LEU A 102 -8.92 -13.59 -0.08
C LEU A 102 -10.38 -13.91 0.23
N TYR A 103 -11.28 -12.92 0.17
CA TYR A 103 -12.72 -13.16 0.26
C TYR A 103 -13.21 -14.09 -0.84
N SER A 104 -12.78 -13.93 -2.09
CA SER A 104 -13.21 -14.82 -3.18
C SER A 104 -12.76 -16.28 -3.00
N ALA A 105 -11.60 -16.51 -2.37
CA ALA A 105 -11.08 -17.87 -2.14
C ALA A 105 -11.63 -18.52 -0.86
N PHE A 106 -11.78 -17.75 0.22
CA PHE A 106 -12.12 -18.27 1.54
C PHE A 106 -13.55 -17.95 1.99
N HIS A 107 -14.26 -17.06 1.28
CA HIS A 107 -15.61 -16.57 1.61
C HIS A 107 -15.76 -16.01 3.04
N ASP A 108 -14.65 -15.60 3.66
CA ASP A 108 -14.65 -15.03 5.01
C ASP A 108 -15.04 -13.54 4.96
N LYS A 109 -16.20 -13.25 5.56
CA LYS A 109 -16.79 -11.90 5.66
C LYS A 109 -15.86 -10.88 6.34
N GLY A 110 -14.90 -11.33 7.14
CA GLY A 110 -13.88 -10.49 7.73
C GLY A 110 -13.07 -9.73 6.66
N HIS A 111 -12.71 -10.38 5.55
CA HIS A 111 -12.00 -9.72 4.46
C HIS A 111 -12.86 -8.70 3.73
N LEU A 112 -14.15 -8.99 3.51
CA LEU A 112 -15.09 -8.03 2.91
C LEU A 112 -15.20 -6.76 3.76
N PHE A 113 -15.24 -6.90 5.08
CA PHE A 113 -15.25 -5.76 6.00
C PHE A 113 -13.94 -4.94 5.92
N MET A 114 -12.79 -5.61 5.81
CA MET A 114 -11.50 -4.92 5.65
C MET A 114 -11.43 -4.15 4.33
N VAL A 115 -11.99 -4.65 3.22
CA VAL A 115 -12.10 -3.90 1.96
C VAL A 115 -12.79 -2.56 2.17
N VAL A 116 -13.91 -2.54 2.89
CA VAL A 116 -14.64 -1.29 3.18
C VAL A 116 -13.77 -0.35 4.00
N ILE A 117 -13.04 -0.84 5.01
CA ILE A 117 -12.11 -0.03 5.80
C ILE A 117 -11.04 0.60 4.92
N TRP A 118 -10.42 -0.16 4.03
CA TRP A 118 -9.38 0.38 3.14
C TRP A 118 -9.91 1.50 2.24
N ILE A 119 -11.13 1.34 1.71
CA ILE A 119 -11.78 2.38 0.89
C ILE A 119 -12.06 3.63 1.73
N VAL A 120 -12.57 3.47 2.96
CA VAL A 120 -12.80 4.60 3.88
C VAL A 120 -11.49 5.32 4.19
N LEU A 121 -10.39 4.59 4.41
CA LEU A 121 -9.08 5.19 4.67
C LEU A 121 -8.56 6.02 3.49
N ILE A 122 -8.83 5.61 2.24
CA ILE A 122 -8.51 6.40 1.05
C ILE A 122 -9.30 7.72 1.05
N VAL A 123 -10.60 7.66 1.33
CA VAL A 123 -11.46 8.86 1.41
C VAL A 123 -10.98 9.79 2.51
N VAL A 124 -10.71 9.26 3.71
CA VAL A 124 -10.21 10.03 4.85
C VAL A 124 -8.85 10.65 4.55
N LEU A 125 -7.96 9.94 3.85
CA LEU A 125 -6.65 10.47 3.45
C LEU A 125 -6.78 11.72 2.58
N TYR A 126 -7.55 11.66 1.49
CA TYR A 126 -7.68 12.79 0.58
C TYR A 126 -8.58 13.90 1.13
N TYR A 127 -9.62 13.56 1.89
CA TYR A 127 -10.44 14.54 2.59
C TYR A 127 -9.65 15.25 3.70
N GLY A 128 -8.84 14.52 4.46
CA GLY A 128 -7.96 15.12 5.46
C GLY A 128 -6.95 16.06 4.81
N LEU A 129 -6.35 15.64 3.70
CA LEU A 129 -5.39 16.45 2.97
C LEU A 129 -6.01 17.73 2.37
N SER A 130 -7.26 17.68 1.91
CA SER A 130 -7.96 18.86 1.39
C SER A 130 -8.35 19.89 2.45
N ARG A 131 -8.31 19.50 3.73
CA ARG A 131 -8.66 20.34 4.88
C ARG A 131 -7.45 20.88 5.62
N ILE A 132 -6.26 20.35 5.33
CA ILE A 132 -5.02 20.95 5.76
C ILE A 132 -4.77 22.12 4.80
N ASP A 133 -5.03 23.34 5.26
CA ASP A 133 -4.44 24.51 4.63
C ASP A 133 -2.93 24.33 4.76
N ILE A 134 -2.30 23.97 3.66
CA ILE A 134 -0.85 23.97 3.57
C ILE A 134 -0.50 25.46 3.45
N VAL A 135 -0.32 26.10 4.61
CA VAL A 135 -0.07 27.54 4.69
C VAL A 135 1.41 27.78 4.37
N LEU A 136 1.62 28.65 3.38
CA LEU A 136 2.89 29.11 2.80
C LEU A 136 3.90 29.64 3.85
#